data_AF-A0A2G1BQ71-F1
#
_entry.id   AF-A0A2G1BQ71-F1
#
_cell.length_a   1.000
_cell.length_b   1.000
_cell.length_c   1.000
_cell.angle_alpha   90.00
_cell.angle_beta   90.00
_cell.angle_gamma   90.00
#
_symmetry.space_group_name_H-M   'P 1'
#
loop_
_entity.id
_entity.type
_entity.pdbx_description
1 polymer ?
#
loop_
_entity_poly.entity_id
_entity_poly.type
_entity_poly.pdbx_seq_one_letter_code
_entity_poly.pdbx_strand_id
1 'polypeptide(L)'
;MSCYPLSERGINPNFPVQKSDSKVEWFESRMDDKEFDMYLWYAQVDDQFCMAKCIYSAKDRKLSKVKKLIKKSKKVLESFRVVPVDERNHAIAIDKYDNFNGSLASSYDLRERALESKSHIEIIAIVSNQIDAYLRISIVLKKQLEQQTNNIEVKYLFQEENERGIMERNIYKEAKSLNIITQDLFDELNLLYDMRNRVIHRYIISYIKTIDIADTAVKYLLLSEKIRKILKSIEDEQIENGIGIYGKGYLKDYEVTLEDQRIAWSMANDKHLLKDLQRKIV
;
A
#
# COMPACT_ATOMS: atom_id res chain seq x y z
N MET A 1 22.07 1.33 0.60
CA MET A 1 22.12 1.44 -0.88
C MET A 1 21.86 2.89 -1.22
N SER A 2 22.39 3.37 -2.34
CA SER A 2 22.25 4.76 -2.77
C SER A 2 22.09 4.79 -4.28
N CYS A 3 21.15 5.59 -4.78
CA CYS A 3 20.95 5.86 -6.20
C CYS A 3 21.05 7.36 -6.42
N TYR A 4 21.71 7.77 -7.50
CA TYR A 4 21.91 9.18 -7.85
C TYR A 4 21.63 9.38 -9.34
N PRO A 5 20.97 10.47 -9.75
CA PRO A 5 20.85 10.81 -11.15
C PRO A 5 22.22 10.96 -11.81
N LEU A 6 22.41 10.36 -12.98
CA LEU A 6 23.62 10.53 -13.79
C LEU A 6 23.78 11.96 -14.29
N SER A 7 22.68 12.72 -14.40
CA SER A 7 22.71 14.16 -14.67
C SER A 7 23.48 14.96 -13.61
N GLU A 8 23.54 14.46 -12.36
CA GLU A 8 24.26 15.11 -11.26
C GLU A 8 25.67 14.53 -11.07
N ARG A 9 25.83 13.21 -11.23
CA ARG A 9 27.10 12.51 -10.98
C ARG A 9 28.02 12.42 -12.18
N GLY A 10 27.49 12.61 -13.39
CA GLY A 10 28.18 12.34 -14.64
C GLY A 10 28.25 10.85 -14.97
N ILE A 11 28.41 10.55 -16.26
CA ILE A 11 28.60 9.17 -16.74
C ILE A 11 30.06 8.79 -16.56
N ASN A 12 30.32 7.67 -15.90
CA ASN A 12 31.65 7.11 -15.80
C ASN A 12 31.98 6.33 -17.09
N PRO A 13 33.03 6.69 -17.84
CA PRO A 13 33.36 6.03 -19.10
C PRO A 13 33.93 4.61 -18.91
N ASN A 14 34.36 4.24 -17.71
CA ASN A 14 35.03 2.96 -17.45
C ASN A 14 34.07 1.76 -17.35
N PHE A 15 32.76 2.00 -17.27
CA PHE A 15 31.75 0.95 -17.24
C PHE A 15 30.50 1.38 -18.02
N PRO A 16 29.86 0.47 -18.76
CA PRO A 16 28.73 0.81 -19.62
C PRO A 16 27.50 1.21 -18.81
N VAL A 17 26.66 2.05 -19.42
CA VAL A 17 25.28 2.27 -18.98
C VAL A 17 24.44 1.10 -19.46
N GLN A 18 23.84 0.39 -18.51
CA GLN A 18 22.98 -0.77 -18.74
C GLN A 18 21.52 -0.32 -18.87
N LYS A 19 20.68 -1.13 -19.51
CA LYS A 19 19.24 -0.89 -19.58
C LYS A 19 18.52 -1.45 -18.35
N SER A 20 17.48 -0.77 -17.88
CA SER A 20 16.65 -1.19 -16.74
C SER A 20 15.83 -2.46 -16.97
N ASP A 21 15.60 -2.85 -18.22
CA ASP A 21 14.84 -4.04 -18.62
C ASP A 21 15.59 -5.37 -18.40
N SER A 22 16.81 -5.31 -17.85
CA SER A 22 17.69 -6.46 -17.70
C SER A 22 18.23 -6.62 -16.26
N LYS A 23 18.87 -7.77 -15.98
CA LYS A 23 19.54 -7.99 -14.70
C LYS A 23 20.75 -7.05 -14.62
N VAL A 24 20.84 -6.30 -13.53
CA VAL A 24 21.97 -5.38 -13.28
C VAL A 24 23.26 -6.16 -13.03
N GLU A 25 24.26 -5.90 -13.87
CA GLU A 25 25.63 -6.32 -13.68
C GLU A 25 26.36 -5.33 -12.76
N TRP A 26 26.83 -5.85 -11.62
CA TRP A 26 27.47 -5.05 -10.59
C TRP A 26 28.98 -5.12 -10.68
N PHE A 27 29.64 -3.97 -10.74
CA PHE A 27 31.09 -3.88 -10.65
C PHE A 27 31.49 -3.85 -9.19
N GLU A 28 32.32 -4.82 -8.79
CA GLU A 28 32.79 -4.98 -7.41
C GLU A 28 34.15 -4.31 -7.23
N SER A 29 34.28 -3.54 -6.15
CA SER A 29 35.54 -3.03 -5.64
C SER A 29 35.64 -3.28 -4.15
N ARG A 30 36.87 -3.41 -3.66
CA ARG A 30 37.16 -3.63 -2.24
C ARG A 30 38.04 -2.52 -1.71
N MET A 31 37.63 -1.96 -0.58
CA MET A 31 38.37 -0.94 0.15
C MET A 31 38.53 -1.40 1.60
N ASP A 32 39.75 -1.76 1.97
CA ASP A 32 40.08 -2.19 3.32
C ASP A 32 40.92 -1.12 4.01
N ASP A 33 40.60 -0.82 5.26
CA ASP A 33 41.40 0.05 6.13
C ASP A 33 41.77 -0.66 7.45
N LYS A 34 42.27 0.10 8.43
CA LYS A 34 42.70 -0.46 9.73
C LYS A 34 41.53 -0.80 10.66
N GLU A 35 40.38 -0.19 10.46
CA GLU A 35 39.21 -0.28 11.33
C GLU A 35 38.07 -1.07 10.68
N PHE A 36 37.87 -0.89 9.37
CA PHE A 36 36.77 -1.42 8.58
C PHE A 36 37.25 -1.98 7.23
N ASP A 37 36.50 -2.95 6.75
CA ASP A 37 36.54 -3.40 5.37
C ASP A 37 35.21 -3.05 4.71
N MET A 38 35.28 -2.74 3.43
CA MET A 38 34.13 -2.40 2.63
C MET A 38 34.19 -3.11 1.28
N TYR A 39 33.11 -3.82 0.98
CA TYR A 39 32.77 -4.16 -0.40
C TYR A 39 31.87 -3.07 -0.97
N LEU A 40 32.28 -2.55 -2.11
CA LEU A 40 31.56 -1.56 -2.89
C LEU A 40 31.07 -2.22 -4.18
N TRP A 41 29.78 -2.13 -4.45
CA TRP A 41 29.21 -2.49 -5.74
C TRP A 41 28.62 -1.26 -6.38
N TYR A 42 28.89 -1.06 -7.67
CA TYR A 42 28.35 0.06 -8.42
C TYR A 42 27.90 -0.37 -9.82
N ALA A 43 26.92 0.34 -10.36
CA ALA A 43 26.38 0.14 -11.70
C ALA A 43 25.80 1.46 -12.24
N GLN A 44 25.81 1.63 -13.56
CA GLN A 44 25.05 2.68 -14.26
C GLN A 44 23.90 2.00 -14.99
N VAL A 45 22.67 2.40 -14.68
CA VAL A 45 21.46 1.82 -15.26
C VAL A 45 20.54 2.95 -15.69
N ASP A 46 20.26 3.04 -16.98
CA ASP A 46 19.59 4.17 -17.65
C ASP A 46 20.16 5.53 -17.21
N ASP A 47 19.40 6.29 -16.43
CA ASP A 47 19.71 7.62 -15.91
C ASP A 47 20.21 7.60 -14.45
N GLN A 48 20.47 6.42 -13.87
CA GLN A 48 20.84 6.25 -12.47
C GLN A 48 22.23 5.64 -12.28
N PHE A 49 23.01 6.25 -11.38
CA PHE A 49 24.19 5.63 -10.77
C PHE A 49 23.78 4.95 -9.47
N CYS A 50 23.88 3.63 -9.43
CA CYS A 50 23.52 2.81 -8.28
C CYS A 50 24.78 2.38 -7.53
N MET A 51 24.73 2.44 -6.20
CA MET A 51 25.84 2.07 -5.32
C MET A 51 25.35 1.31 -4.09
N ALA A 52 25.98 0.18 -3.80
CA ALA A 52 25.76 -0.60 -2.60
C ALA A 52 27.08 -0.78 -1.83
N LYS A 53 26.99 -0.76 -0.50
CA LYS A 53 28.12 -0.91 0.42
C LYS A 53 27.81 -1.99 1.43
N CYS A 54 28.76 -2.90 1.64
CA CYS A 54 28.75 -3.83 2.76
C CYS A 54 29.99 -3.55 3.61
N ILE A 55 29.76 -2.98 4.79
CA ILE A 55 30.80 -2.53 5.72
C ILE A 55 30.82 -3.47 6.92
N TYR A 56 32.01 -3.90 7.33
CA TYR A 56 32.21 -4.69 8.56
C TYR A 56 33.55 -4.35 9.20
N SER A 57 33.72 -4.64 10.49
CA SER A 57 34.97 -4.35 11.20
C SER A 57 36.12 -5.24 10.69
N ALA A 58 37.31 -4.66 10.52
CA ALA A 58 38.52 -5.38 10.15
C ALA A 58 38.86 -6.54 11.11
N LYS A 59 38.48 -6.42 12.39
CA LYS A 59 38.65 -7.48 13.40
C LYS A 59 37.80 -8.73 13.10
N ASP A 60 36.70 -8.56 12.39
CA ASP A 60 35.73 -9.61 12.10
C ASP A 60 35.99 -10.33 10.76
N ARG A 61 37.04 -9.93 10.00
CA ARG A 61 37.40 -10.47 8.67
C ARG A 61 37.30 -12.00 8.53
N LYS A 62 37.75 -12.74 9.56
CA LYS A 62 37.82 -14.21 9.54
C LYS A 62 36.54 -14.89 10.03
N LEU A 63 35.59 -14.13 10.59
CA LEU A 63 34.38 -14.70 11.17
C LEU A 63 33.43 -15.20 10.07
N SER A 64 32.85 -16.37 10.29
CA SER A 64 31.89 -16.99 9.37
C SER A 64 30.65 -16.12 9.13
N LYS A 65 30.26 -15.31 10.13
CA LYS A 65 29.17 -14.33 10.02
C LYS A 65 29.41 -13.29 8.92
N VAL A 66 30.66 -12.84 8.72
CA VAL A 66 31.03 -11.85 7.70
C VAL A 66 30.95 -12.48 6.31
N LYS A 67 31.47 -13.69 6.13
CA LYS A 67 31.33 -14.44 4.86
C LYS A 67 29.86 -14.63 4.48
N LYS A 68 29.01 -14.96 5.46
CA LYS A 68 27.55 -15.07 5.27
C LYS A 68 26.92 -13.73 4.90
N LEU A 69 27.30 -12.64 5.56
CA LEU A 69 26.82 -11.30 5.26
C LEU A 69 27.14 -10.90 3.81
N ILE A 70 28.40 -11.04 3.39
CA ILE A 70 28.83 -10.72 2.02
C ILE A 70 28.05 -11.55 1.00
N LYS A 71 27.91 -12.87 1.22
CA LYS A 71 27.13 -13.75 0.34
C LYS A 71 25.67 -13.32 0.26
N LYS A 72 25.06 -12.94 1.39
CA LYS A 72 23.68 -12.44 1.43
C LYS A 72 23.55 -11.13 0.67
N SER A 73 24.48 -10.19 0.86
CA SER A 73 24.52 -8.92 0.13
C SER A 73 24.57 -9.14 -1.39
N LYS A 74 25.46 -10.02 -1.87
CA LYS A 74 25.52 -10.38 -3.31
C LYS A 74 24.20 -10.95 -3.82
N LYS A 75 23.58 -11.87 -3.07
CA LYS A 75 22.28 -12.44 -3.43
C LYS A 75 21.16 -11.39 -3.51
N VAL A 76 21.14 -10.42 -2.59
CA VAL A 76 20.15 -9.32 -2.61
C VAL A 76 20.39 -8.38 -3.80
N LEU A 77 21.64 -8.16 -4.20
CA LEU A 77 21.94 -7.34 -5.37
C LEU A 77 21.46 -7.96 -6.69
N GLU A 78 21.31 -9.28 -6.76
CA GLU A 78 20.76 -9.96 -7.93
C GLU A 78 19.27 -9.67 -8.16
N SER A 79 18.52 -9.34 -7.09
CA SER A 79 17.11 -8.97 -7.18
C SER A 79 16.89 -7.46 -7.36
N PHE A 80 17.95 -6.65 -7.34
CA PHE A 80 17.85 -5.22 -7.55
C PHE A 80 17.41 -4.92 -8.99
N ARG A 81 16.47 -3.98 -9.14
CA ARG A 81 15.99 -3.47 -10.43
C ARG A 81 15.86 -1.95 -10.34
N VAL A 82 16.05 -1.29 -11.47
CA VAL A 82 15.74 0.14 -11.64
C VAL A 82 14.47 0.21 -12.46
N VAL A 83 13.52 1.06 -12.06
CA VAL A 83 12.30 1.28 -12.85
C VAL A 83 12.64 2.22 -14.01
N PRO A 84 12.28 1.86 -15.27
CA PRO A 84 12.44 2.72 -16.43
C PRO A 84 11.83 4.10 -16.20
N VAL A 85 12.46 5.16 -16.74
CA VAL A 85 12.07 6.56 -16.48
C VAL A 85 10.60 6.82 -16.82
N ASP A 86 10.14 6.27 -17.93
CA ASP A 86 8.78 6.38 -18.46
C ASP A 86 7.74 5.61 -17.62
N GLU A 87 8.15 4.59 -16.86
CA GLU A 87 7.26 3.80 -16.00
C GLU A 87 7.23 4.27 -14.53
N ARG A 88 8.16 5.14 -14.11
CA ARG A 88 8.29 5.55 -12.70
C ARG A 88 7.03 6.13 -12.09
N ASN A 89 6.33 7.00 -12.82
CA ASN A 89 5.10 7.61 -12.32
C ASN A 89 4.02 6.54 -12.06
N HIS A 90 3.96 5.52 -12.93
CA HIS A 90 3.05 4.40 -12.75
C HIS A 90 3.47 3.53 -11.57
N ALA A 91 4.76 3.21 -11.45
CA ALA A 91 5.29 2.43 -10.33
C ALA A 91 5.07 3.14 -8.97
N ILE A 92 5.27 4.45 -8.89
CA ILE A 92 4.94 5.25 -7.70
C ILE A 92 3.45 5.15 -7.38
N ALA A 93 2.59 5.23 -8.39
CA ALA A 93 1.16 5.14 -8.19
C ALA A 93 0.72 3.74 -7.70
N ILE A 94 1.35 2.67 -8.21
CA ILE A 94 1.16 1.30 -7.72
C ILE A 94 1.64 1.17 -6.27
N ASP A 95 2.80 1.70 -5.92
CA ASP A 95 3.29 1.68 -4.52
C ASP A 95 2.30 2.36 -3.56
N LYS A 96 1.71 3.50 -3.96
CA LYS A 96 0.66 4.14 -3.16
C LYS A 96 -0.61 3.29 -3.06
N TYR A 97 -1.00 2.62 -4.13
CA TYR A 97 -2.14 1.70 -4.15
C TYR A 97 -1.91 0.48 -3.24
N ASP A 98 -0.72 -0.13 -3.30
CA ASP A 98 -0.35 -1.26 -2.44
C ASP A 98 -0.32 -0.84 -0.98
N ASN A 99 0.27 0.31 -0.65
CA ASN A 99 0.25 0.86 0.71
C ASN A 99 -1.18 1.14 1.22
N PHE A 100 -2.08 1.56 0.33
CA PHE A 100 -3.50 1.75 0.66
C PHE A 100 -4.17 0.41 0.98
N ASN A 101 -3.97 -0.62 0.15
CA ASN A 101 -4.49 -1.96 0.38
C ASN A 101 -3.92 -2.61 1.64
N GLY A 102 -2.63 -2.42 1.92
CA GLY A 102 -1.99 -2.86 3.16
C GLY A 102 -2.62 -2.22 4.39
N SER A 103 -2.93 -0.91 4.31
CA SER A 103 -3.62 -0.18 5.38
C SER A 103 -5.07 -0.65 5.56
N LEU A 104 -5.76 -0.98 4.46
CA LEU A 104 -7.10 -1.56 4.51
C LEU A 104 -7.05 -2.97 5.13
N ALA A 105 -6.10 -3.82 4.74
CA ALA A 105 -5.91 -5.14 5.31
C ALA A 105 -5.60 -5.07 6.82
N SER A 106 -4.70 -4.18 7.25
CA SER A 106 -4.40 -3.98 8.68
C SER A 106 -5.60 -3.48 9.48
N SER A 107 -6.52 -2.73 8.85
CA SER A 107 -7.73 -2.25 9.53
C SER A 107 -8.66 -3.40 9.95
N TYR A 108 -8.60 -4.56 9.29
CA TYR A 108 -9.34 -5.75 9.72
C TYR A 108 -8.81 -6.30 11.04
N ASP A 109 -7.50 -6.24 11.31
CA ASP A 109 -6.97 -6.67 12.61
C ASP A 109 -7.51 -5.81 13.76
N LEU A 110 -7.56 -4.49 13.54
CA LEU A 110 -8.14 -3.55 14.49
C LEU A 110 -9.65 -3.79 14.63
N ARG A 111 -10.31 -4.00 13.48
CA ARG A 111 -11.62 -4.67 13.28
C ARG A 111 -11.94 -5.70 14.35
N GLU A 112 -11.25 -6.82 14.23
CA GLU A 112 -11.50 -8.01 15.01
C GLU A 112 -11.21 -7.80 16.49
N ARG A 113 -10.13 -7.10 16.86
CA ARG A 113 -9.85 -6.74 18.26
C ARG A 113 -10.94 -5.88 18.89
N ALA A 114 -11.49 -4.93 18.14
CA ALA A 114 -12.59 -4.09 18.62
C ALA A 114 -13.89 -4.90 18.79
N LEU A 115 -14.12 -5.89 17.92
CA LEU A 115 -15.25 -6.84 18.06
C LEU A 115 -15.09 -7.74 19.29
N GLU A 116 -13.91 -8.34 19.48
CA GLU A 116 -13.59 -9.20 20.62
C GLU A 116 -13.76 -8.45 21.95
N SER A 117 -13.33 -7.18 21.99
CA SER A 117 -13.43 -6.33 23.17
C SER A 117 -14.80 -5.64 23.33
N LYS A 118 -15.71 -5.78 22.35
CA LYS A 118 -17.02 -5.11 22.30
C LYS A 118 -16.91 -3.57 22.37
N SER A 119 -15.84 -3.02 21.80
CA SER A 119 -15.58 -1.59 21.73
C SER A 119 -16.38 -0.93 20.60
N HIS A 120 -17.68 -0.72 20.79
CA HIS A 120 -18.60 -0.21 19.75
C HIS A 120 -18.15 1.13 19.11
N ILE A 121 -17.58 2.05 19.88
CA ILE A 121 -17.07 3.33 19.35
C ILE A 121 -15.88 3.09 18.41
N GLU A 122 -14.97 2.18 18.79
CA GLU A 122 -13.81 1.81 17.98
C GLU A 122 -14.24 1.10 16.69
N ILE A 123 -15.22 0.18 16.78
CA ILE A 123 -15.84 -0.45 15.60
C ILE A 123 -16.38 0.62 14.64
N ILE A 124 -17.16 1.59 15.14
CA ILE A 124 -17.71 2.68 14.30
C ILE A 124 -16.57 3.46 13.63
N ALA A 125 -15.53 3.83 14.39
CA ALA A 125 -14.40 4.57 13.85
C ALA A 125 -13.70 3.80 12.73
N ILE A 126 -13.31 2.54 12.97
CA ILE A 126 -12.56 1.73 12.01
C ILE A 126 -13.42 1.41 10.79
N VAL A 127 -14.65 0.94 10.99
CA VAL A 127 -15.53 0.53 9.89
C VAL A 127 -15.94 1.74 9.03
N SER A 128 -16.09 2.94 9.60
CA SER A 128 -16.30 4.14 8.79
C SER A 128 -15.11 4.44 7.86
N ASN A 129 -13.87 4.21 8.32
CA ASN A 129 -12.68 4.34 7.49
C ASN A 129 -12.61 3.25 6.41
N GLN A 130 -13.03 2.02 6.72
CA GLN A 130 -13.12 0.95 5.72
C GLN A 130 -14.11 1.30 4.61
N ILE A 131 -15.29 1.84 4.96
CA ILE A 131 -16.29 2.31 3.98
C ILE A 131 -15.72 3.41 3.08
N ASP A 132 -15.11 4.44 3.67
CA ASP A 132 -14.46 5.52 2.90
C ASP A 132 -13.37 4.95 1.97
N ALA A 133 -12.60 3.96 2.44
CA ALA A 133 -11.57 3.32 1.66
C ALA A 133 -12.13 2.52 0.47
N TYR A 134 -13.18 1.73 0.68
CA TYR A 134 -13.84 0.99 -0.41
C TYR A 134 -14.40 1.93 -1.48
N LEU A 135 -15.01 3.06 -1.07
CA LEU A 135 -15.54 4.05 -2.00
C LEU A 135 -14.41 4.72 -2.78
N ARG A 136 -13.29 5.06 -2.15
CA ARG A 136 -12.11 5.63 -2.82
C ARG A 136 -11.53 4.71 -3.89
N ILE A 137 -11.34 3.42 -3.57
CA ILE A 137 -10.89 2.45 -4.57
C ILE A 137 -11.95 2.32 -5.67
N SER A 138 -13.22 2.18 -5.31
CA SER A 138 -14.31 2.06 -6.30
C SER A 138 -14.32 3.23 -7.28
N ILE A 139 -14.09 4.46 -6.81
CA ILE A 139 -13.97 5.66 -7.66
C ILE A 139 -12.79 5.52 -8.63
N VAL A 140 -11.61 5.13 -8.15
CA VAL A 140 -10.44 4.92 -9.01
C VAL A 140 -10.73 3.86 -10.07
N LEU A 141 -11.25 2.70 -9.67
CA LEU A 141 -11.51 1.59 -10.57
C LEU A 141 -12.60 1.92 -11.59
N LYS A 142 -13.67 2.62 -11.18
CA LYS A 142 -14.75 3.02 -12.09
C LYS A 142 -14.27 4.04 -13.12
N LYS A 143 -13.45 5.01 -12.72
CA LYS A 143 -12.86 5.97 -13.66
C LYS A 143 -11.91 5.31 -14.64
N GLN A 144 -11.14 4.30 -14.21
CA GLN A 144 -10.31 3.50 -15.12
C GLN A 144 -11.13 2.80 -16.20
N LEU A 145 -12.28 2.23 -15.83
CA LEU A 145 -13.23 1.61 -16.77
C LEU A 145 -13.80 2.64 -17.76
N GLU A 146 -14.30 3.76 -17.26
CA GLU A 146 -14.90 4.82 -18.10
C GLU A 146 -13.89 5.46 -19.06
N GLN A 147 -12.65 5.63 -18.62
CA GLN A 147 -11.58 6.28 -19.38
C GLN A 147 -10.70 5.29 -20.16
N GLN A 148 -10.94 3.98 -20.03
CA GLN A 148 -10.15 2.92 -20.69
C GLN A 148 -8.65 3.06 -20.40
N THR A 149 -8.30 3.25 -19.12
CA THR A 149 -6.92 3.54 -18.69
C THR A 149 -6.47 2.69 -17.51
N ASN A 150 -5.15 2.48 -17.41
CA ASN A 150 -4.52 1.85 -16.26
C ASN A 150 -3.95 2.89 -15.27
N ASN A 151 -4.18 4.18 -15.54
CA ASN A 151 -3.71 5.25 -14.67
C ASN A 151 -4.45 5.22 -13.32
N ILE A 152 -3.69 5.36 -12.24
CA ILE A 152 -4.23 5.37 -10.88
C ILE A 152 -4.31 6.83 -10.42
N GLU A 153 -5.52 7.32 -10.13
CA GLU A 153 -5.70 8.67 -9.56
C GLU A 153 -5.30 8.69 -8.07
N VAL A 154 -4.00 8.88 -7.82
CA VAL A 154 -3.37 8.78 -6.49
C VAL A 154 -4.03 9.66 -5.42
N LYS A 155 -4.61 10.81 -5.78
CA LYS A 155 -5.31 11.72 -4.83
C LYS A 155 -6.43 11.06 -4.02
N TYR A 156 -6.99 9.94 -4.50
CA TYR A 156 -8.00 9.19 -3.74
C TYR A 156 -7.39 8.23 -2.72
N LEU A 157 -6.15 7.79 -2.94
CA LEU A 157 -5.50 6.70 -2.22
C LEU A 157 -4.40 7.19 -1.27
N PHE A 158 -3.88 8.39 -1.49
CA PHE A 158 -2.78 8.90 -0.71
C PHE A 158 -2.87 10.42 -0.55
N GLN A 159 -2.44 10.90 0.60
CA GLN A 159 -2.42 12.31 0.99
C GLN A 159 -1.08 12.59 1.68
N GLU A 160 -0.34 13.58 1.18
CA GLU A 160 0.89 14.05 1.82
C GLU A 160 0.60 14.81 3.12
N GLU A 161 1.57 14.89 4.04
CA GLU A 161 1.40 15.50 5.37
C GLU A 161 0.85 16.94 5.33
N ASN A 162 1.22 17.71 4.30
CA ASN A 162 0.83 19.11 4.12
C ASN A 162 -0.30 19.32 3.11
N GLU A 163 -0.89 18.24 2.59
CA GLU A 163 -1.96 18.33 1.59
C GLU A 163 -3.33 18.37 2.27
N ARG A 164 -4.27 19.13 1.67
CA ARG A 164 -5.65 19.15 2.13
C ARG A 164 -6.39 17.91 1.62
N GLY A 165 -6.70 16.99 2.52
CA GLY A 165 -7.47 15.79 2.21
C GLY A 165 -8.86 16.05 1.63
N ILE A 166 -9.36 15.08 0.86
CA ILE A 166 -10.73 15.09 0.34
C ILE A 166 -11.68 14.75 1.49
N MET A 167 -12.65 15.63 1.74
CA MET A 167 -13.68 15.38 2.75
C MET A 167 -14.49 14.13 2.41
N GLU A 168 -14.75 13.28 3.40
CA GLU A 168 -15.53 12.04 3.26
C GLU A 168 -16.89 12.24 2.56
N ARG A 169 -17.65 13.29 2.90
CA ARG A 169 -18.89 13.61 2.19
C ARG A 169 -18.70 13.94 0.70
N ASN A 170 -17.54 14.43 0.30
CA ASN A 170 -17.23 14.61 -1.13
C ASN A 170 -16.93 13.28 -1.81
N ILE A 171 -16.30 12.32 -1.12
CA ILE A 171 -16.16 10.94 -1.62
C ILE A 171 -17.54 10.32 -1.86
N TYR A 172 -18.48 10.48 -0.94
CA TYR A 172 -19.85 9.97 -1.13
C TYR A 172 -20.55 10.60 -2.34
N LYS A 173 -20.41 11.91 -2.52
CA LYS A 173 -20.99 12.63 -3.66
C LYS A 173 -20.39 12.16 -4.98
N GLU A 174 -19.07 11.98 -5.01
CA GLU A 174 -18.38 11.52 -6.21
C GLU A 174 -18.75 10.07 -6.55
N ALA A 175 -18.78 9.18 -5.56
CA ALA A 175 -19.24 7.79 -5.75
C ALA A 175 -20.67 7.74 -6.31
N LYS A 176 -21.57 8.58 -5.81
CA LYS A 176 -22.93 8.70 -6.36
C LYS A 176 -22.93 9.23 -7.80
N SER A 177 -22.13 10.26 -8.09
CA SER A 177 -22.07 10.84 -9.44
C SER A 177 -21.55 9.86 -10.50
N LEU A 178 -20.68 8.93 -10.09
CA LEU A 178 -20.18 7.83 -10.93
C LEU A 178 -21.10 6.60 -10.92
N ASN A 179 -22.31 6.71 -10.36
CA ASN A 179 -23.28 5.62 -10.21
C ASN A 179 -22.72 4.37 -9.51
N ILE A 180 -21.71 4.53 -8.66
CA ILE A 180 -21.16 3.44 -7.82
C ILE A 180 -22.15 3.08 -6.72
N ILE A 181 -22.80 4.09 -6.14
CA ILE A 181 -23.82 3.92 -5.11
C ILE A 181 -25.14 4.55 -5.54
N THR A 182 -26.24 3.96 -5.09
CA THR A 182 -27.60 4.49 -5.32
C THR A 182 -27.88 5.71 -4.44
N GLN A 183 -28.98 6.42 -4.72
CA GLN A 183 -29.50 7.49 -3.87
C GLN A 183 -29.74 7.00 -2.43
N ASP A 184 -30.38 5.83 -2.27
CA ASP A 184 -30.68 5.27 -0.95
C ASP A 184 -29.42 4.98 -0.14
N LEU A 185 -28.38 4.40 -0.77
CA LEU A 185 -27.09 4.15 -0.11
C LEU A 185 -26.38 5.46 0.24
N PHE A 186 -26.46 6.47 -0.63
CA PHE A 186 -25.91 7.79 -0.35
C PHE A 186 -26.58 8.43 0.87
N ASP A 187 -27.89 8.32 1.00
CA ASP A 187 -28.63 8.87 2.14
C ASP A 187 -28.33 8.08 3.43
N GLU A 188 -28.23 6.74 3.35
CA GLU A 188 -27.83 5.86 4.45
C GLU A 188 -26.41 6.22 4.97
N LEU A 189 -25.46 6.45 4.07
CA LEU A 189 -24.09 6.89 4.40
C LEU A 189 -24.07 8.24 5.13
N ASN A 190 -24.81 9.23 4.64
CA ASN A 190 -24.88 10.55 5.28
C ASN A 190 -25.52 10.49 6.67
N LEU A 191 -26.56 9.67 6.83
CA LEU A 191 -27.21 9.44 8.11
C LEU A 191 -26.25 8.79 9.12
N LEU A 192 -25.49 7.77 8.70
CA LEU A 192 -24.48 7.13 9.56
C LEU A 192 -23.30 8.08 9.88
N TYR A 193 -22.89 8.93 8.95
CA TYR A 193 -21.88 9.96 9.17
C TYR A 193 -22.31 10.92 10.28
N ASP A 194 -23.57 11.37 10.26
CA ASP A 194 -24.12 12.27 11.29
C ASP A 194 -24.26 11.57 12.64
N MET A 195 -24.62 10.28 12.65
CA MET A 195 -24.63 9.46 13.85
C MET A 195 -23.23 9.29 14.44
N ARG A 196 -22.22 8.96 13.63
CA ARG A 196 -20.82 8.89 14.08
C ARG A 196 -20.37 10.21 14.68
N ASN A 197 -20.67 11.34 14.03
CA ASN A 197 -20.29 12.65 14.57
C ASN A 197 -20.92 12.90 15.95
N ARG A 198 -22.15 12.43 16.18
CA ARG A 198 -22.76 12.47 17.52
C ARG A 198 -22.05 11.56 18.50
N VAL A 199 -21.78 10.31 18.11
CA VAL A 199 -21.05 9.33 18.94
C VAL A 199 -19.66 9.80 19.33
N ILE A 200 -18.88 10.35 18.39
CA ILE A 200 -17.48 10.71 18.62
C ILE A 200 -17.35 12.08 19.27
N HIS A 201 -18.08 13.10 18.79
CA HIS A 201 -17.84 14.48 19.20
C HIS A 201 -18.88 15.03 20.17
N ARG A 202 -20.06 14.42 20.27
CA ARG A 202 -21.19 14.97 21.06
C ARG A 202 -21.77 13.99 22.05
N TYR A 203 -21.08 12.88 22.35
CA TYR A 203 -21.58 11.86 23.26
C TYR A 203 -22.04 12.44 24.60
N ILE A 204 -21.16 13.23 25.24
CA ILE A 204 -21.42 13.84 26.56
C ILE A 204 -22.56 14.88 26.51
N ILE A 205 -22.68 15.62 25.41
CA ILE A 205 -23.62 16.74 25.26
C ILE A 205 -24.86 16.39 24.42
N SER A 206 -25.20 15.10 24.34
CA SER A 206 -26.38 14.62 23.61
C SER A 206 -27.11 13.54 24.39
N TYR A 207 -28.35 13.25 24.01
CA TYR A 207 -29.17 12.20 24.62
C TYR A 207 -28.87 10.79 24.09
N ILE A 208 -27.74 10.59 23.40
CA ILE A 208 -27.38 9.29 22.85
C ILE A 208 -27.12 8.30 23.98
N LYS A 209 -27.73 7.12 23.90
CA LYS A 209 -27.54 6.04 24.86
C LYS A 209 -26.51 5.06 24.32
N THR A 210 -25.87 4.31 25.20
CA THR A 210 -24.89 3.28 24.81
C THR A 210 -25.50 2.21 23.90
N ILE A 211 -26.79 1.89 24.06
CA ILE A 211 -27.49 0.97 23.16
C ILE A 211 -27.59 1.51 21.73
N ASP A 212 -27.78 2.83 21.56
CA ASP A 212 -27.80 3.46 20.24
C ASP A 212 -26.43 3.37 19.55
N ILE A 213 -25.34 3.35 20.32
CA ILE A 213 -23.98 3.16 19.82
C ILE A 213 -23.80 1.73 19.32
N ALA A 214 -24.25 0.74 20.09
CA ALA A 214 -24.20 -0.67 19.68
C ALA A 214 -24.98 -0.90 18.39
N ASP A 215 -26.21 -0.37 18.30
CA ASP A 215 -27.03 -0.43 17.09
C ASP A 215 -26.35 0.27 15.90
N THR A 216 -25.69 1.41 16.14
CA THR A 216 -24.95 2.13 15.11
C THR A 216 -23.76 1.33 14.60
N ALA A 217 -23.02 0.64 15.49
CA ALA A 217 -21.90 -0.22 15.11
C ALA A 217 -22.36 -1.37 14.18
N VAL A 218 -23.50 -2.01 14.50
CA VAL A 218 -24.09 -3.05 13.65
C VAL A 218 -24.46 -2.50 12.27
N LYS A 219 -25.08 -1.31 12.21
CA LYS A 219 -25.41 -0.65 10.94
C LYS A 219 -24.17 -0.36 10.09
N TYR A 220 -23.08 0.10 10.71
CA TYR A 220 -21.80 0.31 10.02
C TYR A 220 -21.25 -0.99 9.44
N LEU A 221 -21.25 -2.09 10.21
CA LEU A 221 -20.79 -3.40 9.72
C LEU A 221 -21.60 -3.88 8.52
N LEU A 222 -22.93 -3.77 8.58
CA LEU A 222 -23.81 -4.16 7.48
C LEU A 222 -23.60 -3.29 6.24
N LEU A 223 -23.49 -1.97 6.41
CA LEU A 223 -23.25 -1.05 5.30
C LEU A 223 -21.88 -1.29 4.66
N SER A 224 -20.84 -1.54 5.46
CA SER A 224 -19.52 -1.91 5.00
C SER A 224 -19.55 -3.12 4.07
N GLU A 225 -20.28 -4.17 4.43
CA GLU A 225 -20.43 -5.35 3.56
C GLU A 225 -21.19 -5.04 2.26
N LYS A 226 -22.21 -4.17 2.29
CA LYS A 226 -22.89 -3.72 1.06
C LYS A 226 -21.90 -3.02 0.12
N ILE A 227 -21.12 -2.06 0.63
CA ILE A 227 -20.15 -1.29 -0.16
C ILE A 227 -19.02 -2.20 -0.67
N ARG A 228 -18.53 -3.14 0.16
CA ARG A 228 -17.50 -4.12 -0.26
C ARG A 228 -17.97 -4.98 -1.43
N LYS A 229 -19.24 -5.39 -1.46
CA LYS A 229 -19.81 -6.14 -2.60
C LYS A 229 -19.88 -5.28 -3.87
N ILE A 230 -20.18 -3.98 -3.75
CA ILE A 230 -20.15 -3.06 -4.89
C ILE A 230 -18.72 -2.96 -5.44
N LEU A 231 -17.72 -2.73 -4.57
CA LEU A 231 -16.32 -2.72 -4.98
C LEU A 231 -15.96 -3.99 -5.74
N LYS A 232 -16.30 -5.16 -5.19
CA LYS A 232 -16.06 -6.45 -5.84
C LYS A 232 -16.66 -6.54 -7.25
N SER A 233 -17.88 -6.04 -7.44
CA SER A 233 -18.49 -6.03 -8.77
C SER A 233 -17.73 -5.16 -9.80
N ILE A 234 -17.10 -4.07 -9.35
CA ILE A 234 -16.29 -3.19 -10.20
C ILE A 234 -14.93 -3.85 -10.50
N GLU A 235 -14.32 -4.53 -9.51
CA GLU A 235 -13.12 -5.34 -9.72
C GLU A 235 -13.38 -6.44 -10.77
N ASP A 236 -14.52 -7.13 -10.67
CA ASP A 236 -14.91 -8.15 -11.65
C ASP A 236 -15.15 -7.55 -13.05
N GLU A 237 -15.77 -6.36 -13.15
CA GLU A 237 -15.94 -5.62 -14.40
C GLU A 237 -14.58 -5.26 -15.03
N GLN A 238 -13.57 -4.91 -14.24
CA GLN A 238 -12.20 -4.67 -14.72
C GLN A 238 -11.55 -5.92 -15.28
N ILE A 239 -11.68 -7.05 -14.58
CA ILE A 239 -11.14 -8.34 -15.02
C ILE A 239 -11.77 -8.75 -16.36
N GLU A 240 -13.09 -8.68 -16.46
CA GLU A 240 -13.84 -9.09 -17.65
C GLU A 240 -13.47 -8.24 -18.88
N ASN A 241 -13.31 -6.93 -18.70
CA ASN A 241 -12.98 -6.02 -19.80
C ASN A 241 -11.48 -5.90 -20.07
N GLY A 242 -10.62 -6.43 -19.19
CA GLY A 242 -9.18 -6.34 -19.32
C GLY A 242 -8.61 -4.91 -19.13
N ILE A 243 -9.29 -4.09 -18.32
CA ILE A 243 -8.96 -2.66 -18.11
C ILE A 243 -8.58 -2.40 -16.66
N GLY A 244 -7.66 -1.46 -16.44
CA GLY A 244 -7.32 -0.98 -15.11
C GLY A 244 -6.37 -1.91 -14.36
N ILE A 245 -6.28 -1.71 -13.05
CA ILE A 245 -5.37 -2.47 -12.17
C ILE A 245 -5.67 -3.98 -12.25
N TYR A 246 -6.95 -4.34 -12.27
CA TYR A 246 -7.37 -5.74 -12.30
C TYR A 246 -7.50 -6.32 -13.72
N GLY A 247 -7.27 -5.51 -14.76
CA GLY A 247 -7.46 -5.93 -16.15
C GLY A 247 -6.43 -6.94 -16.68
N LYS A 248 -5.28 -7.10 -16.03
CA LYS A 248 -4.23 -8.03 -16.46
C LYS A 248 -3.70 -8.84 -15.29
N GLY A 249 -3.59 -10.16 -15.49
CA GLY A 249 -2.99 -11.07 -14.52
C GLY A 249 -3.92 -11.51 -13.38
N TYR A 250 -5.14 -10.98 -13.33
CA TYR A 250 -6.17 -11.41 -12.37
C TYR A 250 -7.20 -12.31 -13.05
N LEU A 251 -7.73 -13.26 -12.27
CA LEU A 251 -8.79 -14.17 -12.70
C LEU A 251 -10.03 -13.93 -11.86
N LYS A 252 -11.20 -13.98 -12.50
CA LYS A 252 -12.47 -14.01 -11.79
C LYS A 252 -12.54 -15.32 -10.99
N ASP A 253 -13.09 -15.24 -9.79
CA ASP A 253 -13.21 -16.37 -8.86
C ASP A 253 -11.87 -17.07 -8.53
N TYR A 254 -10.78 -16.30 -8.55
CA TYR A 254 -9.46 -16.77 -8.15
C TYR A 254 -9.45 -17.29 -6.71
N GLU A 255 -8.94 -18.52 -6.54
CA GLU A 255 -8.70 -19.08 -5.21
C GLU A 255 -7.43 -18.47 -4.60
N VAL A 256 -7.61 -17.79 -3.47
CA VAL A 256 -6.51 -17.16 -2.73
C VAL A 256 -5.48 -18.20 -2.30
N THR A 257 -4.23 -18.03 -2.71
CA THR A 257 -3.14 -18.93 -2.36
C THR A 257 -2.51 -18.56 -1.02
N LEU A 258 -1.69 -19.47 -0.48
CA LEU A 258 -0.87 -19.18 0.71
C LEU A 258 0.10 -18.01 0.48
N GLU A 259 0.58 -17.82 -0.76
CA GLU A 259 1.49 -16.73 -1.05
C GLU A 259 0.79 -15.37 -1.03
N ASP A 260 -0.44 -15.28 -1.55
CA ASP A 260 -1.25 -14.06 -1.45
C ASP A 260 -1.53 -13.68 0.00
N GLN A 261 -1.83 -14.67 0.84
CA GLN A 261 -2.02 -14.46 2.27
C GLN A 261 -0.74 -13.93 2.92
N ARG A 262 0.42 -14.48 2.58
CA ARG A 262 1.72 -14.00 3.10
C ARG A 262 2.01 -12.58 2.66
N ILE A 263 1.73 -12.22 1.40
CA ILE A 263 1.88 -10.85 0.89
C ILE A 263 0.98 -9.90 1.70
N ALA A 264 -0.30 -10.22 1.83
CA ALA A 264 -1.24 -9.41 2.61
C ALA A 264 -0.80 -9.27 4.08
N TRP A 265 -0.27 -10.34 4.69
CA TRP A 265 0.27 -10.30 6.05
C TRP A 265 1.53 -9.44 6.16
N SER A 266 2.41 -9.48 5.15
CA SER A 266 3.58 -8.61 5.09
C SER A 266 3.17 -7.15 5.07
N MET A 267 2.23 -6.79 4.18
CA MET A 267 1.72 -5.43 4.05
C MET A 267 1.05 -4.94 5.34
N ALA A 268 0.26 -5.79 6.00
CA ALA A 268 -0.36 -5.47 7.28
C ALA A 268 0.68 -5.32 8.40
N ASN A 269 1.69 -6.19 8.45
CA ASN A 269 2.78 -6.11 9.44
C ASN A 269 3.59 -4.80 9.29
N ASP A 270 3.89 -4.41 8.05
CA ASP A 270 4.61 -3.17 7.74
C ASP A 270 3.80 -1.94 8.15
N LYS A 271 2.46 -2.03 8.12
CA LYS A 271 1.59 -0.97 8.63
C LYS A 271 1.52 -0.92 10.16
N HIS A 272 1.39 -2.08 10.81
CA HIS A 272 1.22 -2.14 12.26
C HIS A 272 2.48 -1.71 13.00
N LEU A 273 3.65 -2.25 12.61
CA LEU A 273 4.93 -2.08 13.34
C LEU A 273 4.82 -2.34 14.86
N LEU A 274 3.85 -3.15 15.28
CA LEU A 274 3.56 -3.54 16.66
C LEU A 274 3.69 -5.06 16.81
N LYS A 275 4.43 -5.49 17.82
CA LYS A 275 4.77 -6.92 18.02
C LYS A 275 3.55 -7.81 18.24
N ASP A 276 2.54 -7.28 18.92
CA ASP A 276 1.31 -7.98 19.29
C ASP A 276 0.32 -8.11 18.13
N LEU A 277 0.49 -7.31 17.07
CA LEU A 277 -0.25 -7.41 15.82
C LEU A 277 0.55 -8.09 14.70
N GLN A 278 1.82 -8.42 14.97
CA GLN A 278 2.70 -9.02 13.98
C GLN A 278 2.33 -10.48 13.72
N ARG A 279 1.88 -10.75 12.50
CA ARG A 279 1.63 -12.11 12.00
C ARG A 279 2.94 -12.78 11.61
N LYS A 280 3.12 -14.06 11.96
CA LYS A 280 4.27 -14.84 11.51
C LYS A 280 4.10 -15.20 10.04
N ILE A 281 5.06 -14.80 9.22
CA ILE A 281 5.17 -15.22 7.82
C ILE A 281 6.05 -16.46 7.80
N VAL A 282 5.43 -17.64 7.70
CA VAL A 282 6.10 -18.96 7.62
C VAL A 282 6.14 -19.41 6.18
#